data_AF-X1IUI5-F1
#
_entry.id   AF-X1IUI5-F1
#
_cell.length_a   1.000
_cell.length_b   1.000
_cell.length_c   1.000
_cell.angle_alpha   90.00
_cell.angle_beta   90.00
_cell.angle_gamma   90.00
#
_symmetry.space_group_name_H-M   'P 1'
#
loop_
_entity.id
_entity.type
_entity.pdbx_description
1 polymer ?
#
loop_
_entity_poly.entity_id
_entity_poly.type
_entity_poly.pdbx_seq_one_letter_code
_entity_poly.pdbx_strand_id
1 'polypeptide(L)'
;ERDLMKYSEITFVPSGEDNILKAFDIIIPVLNNNVHLAFVLIGDIDEEGEGVSPVIKHLNFIQTISNIIIVAIENIRLFNESLRQEAIKKELELASKMQTMLIPDNRELPQNNKIFVTGFYLPHYDVGGDYYDCILLNEEEIGFCIADVSGKGISAALLMSNFQANLRALFTHEISLVSLVEKLNERVIHSAAGEKFITLFVARYNYNTKILQYINAAHNPPVLYNTVSGNISLFQTSCVGIGM
;
A
#
# COMPACT_ATOMS: atom_id res chain seq x y z
N GLU A 1 -1.08 33.09 13.65
CA GLU A 1 -1.43 31.77 14.25
C GLU A 1 -0.66 31.51 15.55
N ARG A 2 0.69 31.53 15.54
CA ARG A 2 1.50 31.33 16.77
C ARG A 2 1.20 32.32 17.91
N ASP A 3 0.84 33.56 17.59
CA ASP A 3 0.58 34.60 18.60
C ASP A 3 -0.74 34.41 19.36
N LEU A 4 -1.67 33.60 18.85
CA LEU A 4 -2.98 33.35 19.47
C LEU A 4 -2.97 32.11 20.38
N MET A 5 -2.03 31.18 20.18
CA MET A 5 -1.92 29.93 20.95
C MET A 5 -1.62 30.15 22.43
N LYS A 6 -1.27 31.39 22.83
CA LYS A 6 -1.05 31.78 24.24
C LYS A 6 -2.36 31.97 25.02
N TYR A 7 -3.50 32.08 24.35
CA TYR A 7 -4.80 32.34 24.97
C TYR A 7 -5.60 31.05 25.15
N SER A 8 -5.59 30.49 26.36
CA SER A 8 -6.35 29.27 26.73
C SER A 8 -7.74 29.57 27.32
N GLU A 9 -8.02 30.83 27.64
CA GLU A 9 -9.29 31.30 28.21
C GLU A 9 -9.78 32.55 27.45
N ILE A 10 -11.04 32.94 27.67
CA ILE A 10 -11.58 34.19 27.11
C ILE A 10 -10.72 35.35 27.60
N THR A 11 -10.11 36.07 26.67
CA THR A 11 -9.17 37.13 26.98
C THR A 11 -9.63 38.44 26.38
N PHE A 12 -9.70 39.47 27.22
CA PHE A 12 -9.91 40.86 26.79
C PHE A 12 -8.56 41.45 26.40
N VAL A 13 -8.46 41.99 25.19
CA VAL A 13 -7.23 42.59 24.68
C VAL A 13 -7.37 44.11 24.77
N PRO A 14 -6.60 44.78 25.65
CA PRO A 14 -6.57 46.24 25.67
C PRO A 14 -5.97 46.74 24.36
N SER A 15 -6.48 47.87 23.87
CA SER A 15 -6.00 48.57 22.67
C SER A 15 -4.56 49.06 22.87
N GLY A 16 -3.55 48.19 22.75
CA GLY A 16 -2.19 48.53 23.17
C GLY A 16 -1.04 47.70 22.62
N GLU A 17 -1.11 46.36 22.59
CA GLU A 17 0.15 45.57 22.56
C GLU A 17 0.49 44.86 21.22
N ASP A 18 -0.47 44.56 20.33
CA ASP A 18 -0.19 43.86 19.06
C ASP A 18 -0.87 44.57 17.86
N ASN A 19 -0.09 44.99 16.84
CA ASN A 19 -0.59 45.82 15.72
C ASN A 19 -1.73 45.20 14.90
N ILE A 20 -1.88 43.86 14.90
CA ILE A 20 -2.94 43.13 14.19
C ILE A 20 -4.17 42.93 15.07
N LEU A 21 -4.01 42.90 16.39
CA LEU A 21 -5.09 42.64 17.35
C LEU A 21 -5.78 43.92 17.85
N LYS A 22 -5.27 45.10 17.49
CA LYS A 22 -5.87 46.42 17.83
C LYS A 22 -7.33 46.61 17.39
N ALA A 23 -7.80 45.81 16.43
CA ALA A 23 -9.16 45.87 15.92
C ALA A 23 -10.14 44.93 16.65
N PHE A 24 -9.68 44.20 17.67
CA PHE A 24 -10.47 43.21 18.39
C PHE A 24 -10.31 43.39 19.90
N ASP A 25 -11.42 43.45 20.60
CA ASP A 25 -11.46 43.66 22.06
C ASP A 25 -11.47 42.33 22.81
N ILE A 26 -11.92 41.25 22.18
CA ILE A 26 -12.14 39.95 22.82
C ILE A 26 -11.66 38.81 21.93
N ILE A 27 -10.89 37.91 22.54
CA ILE A 27 -10.45 36.65 21.95
C ILE A 27 -11.10 35.51 22.73
N ILE A 28 -11.82 34.64 22.01
CA ILE A 28 -12.42 33.43 22.58
C ILE A 28 -11.75 32.21 21.91
N PRO A 29 -10.92 31.44 22.64
CA PRO A 29 -10.40 30.19 22.12
C PRO A 29 -11.50 29.13 22.06
N VAL A 30 -11.51 28.38 20.96
CA VAL A 30 -12.37 27.20 20.82
C VAL A 30 -11.51 25.96 20.97
N LEU A 31 -11.83 25.17 21.98
CA LEU A 31 -11.05 24.03 22.44
C LEU A 31 -11.84 22.74 22.28
N ASN A 32 -11.16 21.66 21.90
CA ASN A 32 -11.65 20.29 22.06
C ASN A 32 -10.57 19.45 22.73
N ASN A 33 -10.89 18.79 23.85
CA ASN A 33 -9.92 18.04 24.66
C ASN A 33 -8.59 18.81 24.92
N ASN A 34 -8.68 20.09 25.28
CA ASN A 34 -7.53 20.99 25.49
C ASN A 34 -6.65 21.28 24.24
N VAL A 35 -7.11 20.96 23.04
CA VAL A 35 -6.46 21.35 21.78
C VAL A 35 -7.20 22.55 21.18
N HIS A 36 -6.46 23.60 20.80
CA HIS A 36 -6.99 24.75 20.07
C HIS A 36 -7.44 24.33 18.67
N LEU A 37 -8.73 24.48 18.41
CA LEU A 37 -9.32 24.25 17.09
C LEU A 37 -9.46 25.55 16.30
N ALA A 38 -9.84 26.65 16.96
CA ALA A 38 -9.93 27.98 16.36
C ALA A 38 -9.97 29.10 17.41
N PHE A 39 -10.06 30.35 16.95
CA PHE A 39 -10.29 31.53 17.79
C PHE A 39 -11.42 32.37 17.20
N VAL A 40 -12.32 32.86 18.05
CA VAL A 40 -13.32 33.87 17.69
C VAL A 40 -12.79 35.22 18.15
N LEU A 41 -12.73 36.17 17.23
CA LEU A 41 -12.29 37.54 17.48
C LEU A 41 -13.50 38.44 17.40
N ILE A 42 -13.75 39.21 18.46
CA ILE A 42 -14.86 40.16 18.52
C ILE A 42 -14.25 41.55 18.74
N GLY A 43 -14.62 42.49 17.88
CA GLY A 43 -14.34 43.92 18.06
C GLY A 43 -15.65 44.70 18.09
N ASP A 44 -15.73 45.71 18.95
CA ASP A 44 -16.84 46.65 18.99
C ASP A 44 -16.70 47.64 17.81
N ILE A 45 -17.82 48.05 17.23
CA ILE A 45 -17.81 48.95 16.05
C ILE A 45 -18.13 50.40 16.47
N ASP A 46 -18.73 50.63 17.65
CA ASP A 46 -19.13 51.98 18.10
C ASP A 46 -18.99 52.15 19.63
N GLU A 47 -17.91 52.82 20.08
CA GLU A 47 -17.76 53.29 21.47
C GLU A 47 -18.51 54.62 21.68
N GLU A 48 -19.81 54.61 21.98
CA GLU A 48 -20.56 55.83 22.36
C GLU A 48 -21.32 55.76 23.69
N GLY A 49 -20.96 54.89 24.64
CA GLY A 49 -21.60 54.92 25.96
C GLY A 49 -20.75 54.40 27.12
N GLU A 50 -20.69 55.17 28.22
CA GLU A 50 -20.19 54.68 29.50
C GLU A 50 -21.10 53.56 30.02
N GLY A 51 -20.63 52.31 29.91
CA GLY A 51 -21.32 51.12 30.38
C GLY A 51 -20.60 49.83 29.98
N VAL A 52 -20.98 48.70 30.57
CA VAL A 52 -20.49 47.37 30.16
C VAL A 52 -20.97 47.11 28.72
N SER A 53 -20.05 46.93 27.77
CA SER A 53 -20.37 46.69 26.35
C SER A 53 -21.45 45.59 26.22
N PRO A 54 -22.52 45.80 25.42
CA PRO A 54 -23.57 44.80 25.20
C PRO A 54 -23.03 43.43 24.77
N VAL A 55 -21.88 43.41 24.10
CA VAL A 55 -21.14 42.21 23.69
C VAL A 55 -20.81 41.32 24.89
N ILE A 56 -20.41 41.92 26.02
CA ILE A 56 -20.03 41.22 27.25
C ILE A 56 -21.20 40.39 27.80
N LYS A 57 -22.44 40.85 27.63
CA LYS A 57 -23.64 40.12 28.08
C LYS A 57 -23.91 38.84 27.27
N HIS A 58 -23.42 38.77 26.03
CA HIS A 58 -23.64 37.63 25.13
C HIS A 58 -22.41 36.76 24.91
N LEU A 59 -21.29 37.04 25.58
CA LEU A 59 -20.03 36.31 25.39
C LEU A 59 -20.15 34.80 25.58
N ASN A 60 -20.77 34.35 26.67
CA ASN A 60 -20.95 32.92 26.93
C ASN A 60 -21.81 32.26 25.84
N PHE A 61 -22.79 32.99 25.31
CA PHE A 61 -23.64 32.51 24.22
C PHE A 61 -22.87 32.42 22.89
N ILE A 62 -22.09 33.45 22.56
CA ILE A 62 -21.22 33.47 21.37
C ILE A 62 -20.20 32.33 21.46
N GLN A 63 -19.52 32.16 22.60
CA GLN A 63 -18.59 31.06 22.82
C GLN A 63 -19.26 29.70 22.66
N THR A 64 -20.45 29.52 23.24
CA THR A 64 -21.19 28.25 23.14
C THR A 64 -21.54 27.92 21.68
N ILE A 65 -22.07 28.89 20.93
CA ILE A 65 -22.39 28.70 19.51
C ILE A 65 -21.13 28.45 18.69
N SER A 66 -20.05 29.20 18.93
CA SER A 66 -18.79 29.01 18.23
C SER A 66 -18.20 27.62 18.48
N ASN A 67 -18.22 27.14 19.73
CA ASN A 67 -17.80 25.78 20.06
C ASN A 67 -18.62 24.73 19.31
N ILE A 68 -19.95 24.88 19.29
CA ILE A 68 -20.85 23.96 18.57
C ILE A 68 -20.56 23.97 17.07
N ILE A 69 -20.43 25.16 16.46
CA ILE A 69 -20.17 25.31 15.02
C ILE A 69 -18.82 24.69 14.65
N ILE A 70 -17.77 24.95 15.43
CA ILE A 70 -16.42 24.45 15.12
C ILE A 70 -16.34 22.94 15.28
N VAL A 71 -16.95 22.37 16.31
CA VAL A 71 -17.06 20.90 16.45
C VAL A 71 -17.85 20.31 15.26
N ALA A 72 -18.92 20.97 14.82
CA ALA A 72 -19.67 20.53 13.64
C ALA A 72 -18.82 20.58 12.36
N ILE A 73 -18.04 21.64 12.14
CA ILE A 73 -17.12 21.77 11.00
C ILE A 73 -16.04 20.67 11.05
N GLU A 74 -15.43 20.43 12.20
CA GLU A 74 -14.39 19.41 12.34
C GLU A 74 -14.96 18.01 12.15
N ASN A 75 -16.16 17.74 12.66
CA ASN A 75 -16.87 16.48 12.41
C ASN A 75 -17.14 16.26 10.91
N ILE A 76 -17.57 17.30 10.18
CA ILE A 76 -17.76 17.23 8.72
C ILE A 76 -16.43 16.95 8.02
N ARG A 77 -15.35 17.61 8.43
CA ARG A 77 -14.00 17.38 7.87
C ARG A 77 -13.54 15.94 8.08
N LEU A 78 -13.61 15.44 9.32
CA LEU A 78 -13.22 14.07 9.66
C LEU A 78 -14.09 13.05 8.92
N PHE A 79 -15.40 13.31 8.81
CA PHE A 79 -16.30 12.46 8.04
C PHE A 79 -15.91 12.40 6.56
N ASN A 80 -15.60 13.54 5.94
CA ASN A 80 -15.13 13.59 4.55
C ASN A 80 -13.80 12.87 4.36
N GLU A 81 -12.87 13.00 5.30
CA GLU A 81 -11.60 12.27 5.27
C GLU A 81 -11.81 10.75 5.40
N SER A 82 -12.69 10.32 6.30
CA SER A 82 -13.09 8.92 6.45
C SER A 82 -13.71 8.37 5.15
N LEU A 83 -14.60 9.12 4.50
CA LEU A 83 -15.18 8.73 3.21
C LEU A 83 -14.11 8.58 2.12
N ARG A 84 -13.14 9.49 2.08
CA ARG A 84 -12.02 9.40 1.13
C ARG A 84 -11.14 8.18 1.39
N GLN A 85 -10.83 7.88 2.65
CA GLN A 85 -10.07 6.69 3.01
C GLN A 85 -10.84 5.40 2.66
N GLU A 86 -12.15 5.37 2.89
CA GLU A 86 -12.99 4.22 2.51
C GLU A 86 -13.03 4.02 0.99
N ALA A 87 -13.10 5.11 0.22
CA ALA A 87 -13.05 5.04 -1.24
C ALA A 87 -11.72 4.45 -1.75
N ILE A 88 -10.58 4.94 -1.23
CA ILE A 88 -9.24 4.41 -1.57
C ILE A 88 -9.13 2.94 -1.18
N LYS A 89 -9.66 2.56 -0.02
CA LYS A 89 -9.66 1.15 0.42
C LYS A 89 -10.45 0.27 -0.54
N LYS A 90 -11.63 0.70 -0.99
CA LYS A 90 -12.43 -0.04 -1.98
C LYS A 90 -11.69 -0.20 -3.32
N GLU A 91 -10.97 0.83 -3.77
CA GLU A 91 -10.14 0.74 -4.99
C GLU A 91 -8.99 -0.26 -4.82
N LEU A 92 -8.32 -0.27 -3.67
CA LEU A 92 -7.28 -1.25 -3.34
C LEU A 92 -7.81 -2.68 -3.25
N GLU A 93 -8.98 -2.88 -2.63
CA GLU A 93 -9.66 -4.18 -2.58
C GLU A 93 -10.03 -4.68 -3.99
N LEU A 94 -10.42 -3.80 -4.90
CA LEU A 94 -10.67 -4.17 -6.28
C LEU A 94 -9.38 -4.57 -7.00
N ALA A 95 -8.31 -3.79 -6.86
CA ALA A 95 -7.00 -4.10 -7.44
C ALA A 95 -6.44 -5.43 -6.90
N SER A 96 -6.61 -5.69 -5.61
CA SER A 96 -6.28 -6.96 -4.94
C SER A 96 -6.98 -8.15 -5.58
N LYS A 97 -8.30 -8.05 -5.80
CA LYS A 97 -9.09 -9.10 -6.45
C LYS A 97 -8.59 -9.37 -7.85
N MET A 98 -8.28 -8.33 -8.62
CA MET A 98 -7.74 -8.47 -9.97
C MET A 98 -6.36 -9.14 -9.95
N GLN A 99 -5.47 -8.75 -9.02
CA GLN A 99 -4.17 -9.39 -8.87
C GLN A 99 -4.30 -10.86 -8.50
N THR A 100 -5.22 -11.21 -7.59
CA THR A 100 -5.44 -12.60 -7.18
C THR A 100 -5.87 -13.48 -8.36
N MET A 101 -6.57 -12.92 -9.35
CA MET A 101 -6.91 -13.65 -10.60
C MET A 101 -5.69 -13.95 -11.48
N LEU A 102 -4.52 -13.34 -11.23
CA LEU A 102 -3.28 -13.66 -11.95
C LEU A 102 -2.59 -14.91 -11.40
N ILE A 103 -2.94 -15.32 -10.18
CA ILE A 103 -2.48 -16.57 -9.56
C ILE A 103 -3.35 -17.70 -10.11
N PRO A 104 -2.76 -18.80 -10.61
CA PRO A 104 -3.54 -19.90 -11.19
C PRO A 104 -4.40 -20.60 -10.13
N ASP A 105 -5.66 -20.88 -10.50
CA ASP A 105 -6.56 -21.69 -9.68
C ASP A 105 -6.06 -23.14 -9.62
N ASN A 106 -6.12 -23.76 -8.44
CA ASN A 106 -5.71 -25.15 -8.23
C ASN A 106 -6.42 -26.16 -9.15
N ARG A 107 -7.60 -25.82 -9.68
CA ARG A 107 -8.35 -26.65 -10.64
C ARG A 107 -7.73 -26.62 -12.03
N GLU A 108 -7.01 -25.55 -12.38
CA GLU A 108 -6.32 -25.40 -13.67
C GLU A 108 -4.90 -25.93 -13.63
N LEU A 109 -4.34 -26.11 -12.43
CA LEU A 109 -3.03 -26.72 -12.24
C LEU A 109 -3.00 -28.18 -12.71
N PRO A 110 -1.88 -28.66 -13.27
CA PRO A 110 -1.81 -30.03 -13.78
C PRO A 110 -2.06 -31.10 -12.70
N GLN A 111 -3.10 -31.90 -12.94
CA GLN A 111 -3.48 -33.06 -12.15
C GLN A 111 -3.59 -34.28 -13.06
N ASN A 112 -2.52 -35.06 -13.14
CA ASN A 112 -2.51 -36.30 -13.92
C ASN A 112 -1.65 -37.37 -13.24
N ASN A 113 -1.61 -38.57 -13.82
CA ASN A 113 -0.90 -39.72 -13.23
C ASN A 113 0.63 -39.52 -13.15
N LYS A 114 1.18 -38.54 -13.86
CA LYS A 114 2.61 -38.23 -13.90
C LYS A 114 3.00 -37.07 -12.97
N ILE A 115 2.10 -36.11 -12.75
CA ILE A 115 2.31 -34.96 -11.87
C ILE A 115 1.02 -34.49 -11.21
N PHE A 116 1.13 -34.10 -9.94
CA PHE A 116 0.07 -33.46 -9.19
C PHE A 116 0.60 -32.15 -8.61
N VAL A 117 -0.01 -31.03 -8.99
CA VAL A 117 0.39 -29.69 -8.54
C VAL A 117 -0.75 -29.07 -7.74
N THR A 118 -0.40 -28.48 -6.60
CA THR A 118 -1.30 -27.70 -5.76
C THR A 118 -0.59 -26.45 -5.27
N GLY A 119 -1.30 -25.33 -5.23
CA GLY A 119 -0.81 -24.05 -4.77
C GLY A 119 -1.62 -23.54 -3.58
N PHE A 120 -0.98 -22.67 -2.79
CA PHE A 120 -1.65 -21.93 -1.72
C PHE A 120 -1.09 -20.51 -1.72
N TYR A 121 -1.99 -19.54 -1.85
CA TYR A 121 -1.67 -18.11 -1.84
C TYR A 121 -2.45 -17.42 -0.74
N LEU A 122 -1.73 -16.78 0.19
CA LEU A 122 -2.34 -15.99 1.27
C LEU A 122 -1.58 -14.67 1.41
N PRO A 123 -2.06 -13.58 0.79
CA PRO A 123 -1.40 -12.30 0.86
C PRO A 123 -1.60 -11.64 2.23
N HIS A 124 -0.57 -10.94 2.74
CA HIS A 124 -0.64 -10.20 4.00
C HIS A 124 -1.34 -8.83 3.88
N TYR A 125 -1.14 -8.15 2.74
CA TYR A 125 -1.80 -6.89 2.37
C TYR A 125 -2.74 -7.13 1.18
N ASP A 126 -3.60 -6.15 0.88
CA ASP A 126 -4.51 -6.24 -0.27
C ASP A 126 -3.74 -6.53 -1.58
N VAL A 127 -2.59 -5.90 -1.83
CA VAL A 127 -1.82 -6.09 -3.08
C VAL A 127 -0.36 -6.43 -2.80
N GLY A 128 0.13 -7.55 -3.37
CA GLY A 128 1.43 -8.15 -3.06
C GLY A 128 2.47 -8.09 -4.20
N GLY A 129 3.67 -8.61 -3.95
CA GLY A 129 4.71 -8.85 -4.96
C GLY A 129 4.89 -10.33 -5.32
N ASP A 130 4.37 -11.21 -4.47
CA ASP A 130 4.46 -12.66 -4.55
C ASP A 130 3.68 -13.22 -5.74
N TYR A 131 4.24 -14.24 -6.38
CA TYR A 131 3.65 -14.91 -7.54
C TYR A 131 4.13 -16.36 -7.64
N TYR A 132 3.26 -17.24 -8.09
CA TYR A 132 3.67 -18.56 -8.57
C TYR A 132 2.89 -18.92 -9.83
N ASP A 133 3.45 -19.82 -10.63
CA ASP A 133 2.76 -20.36 -11.79
C ASP A 133 3.20 -21.78 -12.14
N CYS A 134 2.34 -22.46 -12.89
CA CYS A 134 2.59 -23.78 -13.45
C CYS A 134 2.05 -23.83 -14.88
N ILE A 135 2.96 -23.95 -15.84
CA ILE A 135 2.69 -23.78 -17.27
C ILE A 135 3.03 -25.08 -17.99
N LEU A 136 2.08 -25.65 -18.71
CA LEU A 136 2.35 -26.77 -19.61
C LEU A 136 3.12 -26.25 -20.83
N LEU A 137 4.36 -26.72 -21.04
CA LEU A 137 5.22 -26.24 -22.13
C LEU A 137 5.01 -27.06 -23.41
N ASN A 138 4.78 -28.36 -23.27
CA ASN A 138 4.37 -29.30 -24.30
C ASN A 138 3.75 -30.55 -23.62
N GLU A 139 3.51 -31.64 -24.36
CA GLU A 139 2.93 -32.88 -23.81
C GLU A 139 3.80 -33.58 -22.75
N GLU A 140 5.11 -33.30 -22.73
CA GLU A 140 6.10 -33.99 -21.92
C GLU A 140 6.72 -33.11 -20.83
N GLU A 141 6.56 -31.80 -20.93
CA GLU A 141 7.29 -30.82 -20.13
C GLU A 141 6.38 -29.80 -19.48
N ILE A 142 6.71 -29.48 -18.24
CA ILE A 142 6.05 -28.47 -17.44
C ILE A 142 7.07 -27.48 -16.91
N GLY A 143 6.72 -26.21 -16.99
CA GLY A 143 7.42 -25.10 -16.37
C GLY A 143 6.72 -24.72 -15.08
N PHE A 144 7.46 -24.38 -14.04
CA PHE A 144 6.88 -23.77 -12.85
C PHE A 144 7.82 -22.72 -12.27
N CYS A 145 7.24 -21.75 -11.60
CA CYS A 145 8.00 -20.68 -10.97
C CYS A 145 7.40 -20.23 -9.65
N ILE A 146 8.25 -19.65 -8.82
CA ILE A 146 7.87 -18.84 -7.66
C ILE A 146 8.70 -17.57 -7.72
N ALA A 147 8.06 -16.42 -7.57
CA ALA A 147 8.70 -15.13 -7.63
C ALA A 147 8.21 -14.22 -6.50
N ASP A 148 9.06 -13.31 -6.06
CA ASP A 148 8.72 -12.27 -5.10
C ASP A 148 9.40 -10.95 -5.52
N VAL A 149 8.58 -9.92 -5.69
CA VAL A 149 9.00 -8.57 -6.08
C VAL A 149 9.37 -7.76 -4.84
N SER A 150 10.56 -7.17 -4.85
CA SER A 150 11.02 -6.30 -3.77
C SER A 150 10.07 -5.11 -3.56
N GLY A 151 9.68 -4.87 -2.32
CA GLY A 151 8.80 -3.75 -1.93
C GLY A 151 7.38 -4.23 -1.61
N LYS A 152 6.42 -3.30 -1.62
CA LYS A 152 5.01 -3.60 -1.31
C LYS A 152 4.04 -2.64 -2.00
N GLY A 153 2.77 -2.99 -2.00
CA GLY A 153 1.68 -2.17 -2.50
C GLY A 153 1.58 -2.16 -4.04
N ILE A 154 0.85 -1.19 -4.57
CA ILE A 154 0.46 -1.13 -6.00
C ILE A 154 1.68 -1.21 -6.93
N SER A 155 2.76 -0.51 -6.60
CA SER A 155 3.94 -0.48 -7.47
C SER A 155 4.72 -1.80 -7.52
N ALA A 156 4.60 -2.67 -6.50
CA ALA A 156 5.16 -4.03 -6.56
C ALA A 156 4.22 -4.94 -7.37
N ALA A 157 2.91 -4.79 -7.16
CA ALA A 157 1.89 -5.54 -7.87
C ALA A 157 1.90 -5.31 -9.39
N LEU A 158 2.06 -4.05 -9.85
CA LEU A 158 2.15 -3.74 -11.27
C LEU A 158 3.39 -4.37 -11.92
N LEU A 159 4.52 -4.38 -11.21
CA LEU A 159 5.74 -5.05 -11.68
C LEU A 159 5.56 -6.57 -11.70
N MET A 160 4.88 -7.14 -10.71
CA MET A 160 4.49 -8.56 -10.70
C MET A 160 3.63 -8.91 -11.91
N SER A 161 2.56 -8.15 -12.20
CA SER A 161 1.71 -8.37 -13.37
C SER A 161 2.48 -8.28 -14.69
N ASN A 162 3.40 -7.33 -14.80
CA ASN A 162 4.28 -7.21 -15.96
C ASN A 162 5.21 -8.43 -16.09
N PHE A 163 5.81 -8.87 -14.98
CA PHE A 163 6.66 -10.05 -14.93
C PHE A 163 5.89 -11.31 -15.33
N GLN A 164 4.70 -11.54 -14.77
CA GLN A 164 3.82 -12.65 -15.08
C GLN A 164 3.48 -12.71 -16.58
N ALA A 165 3.09 -11.59 -17.17
CA ALA A 165 2.80 -11.51 -18.60
C ALA A 165 4.03 -11.85 -19.47
N ASN A 166 5.21 -11.33 -19.11
CA ASN A 166 6.45 -11.65 -19.83
C ASN A 166 6.86 -13.11 -19.67
N LEU A 167 6.73 -13.67 -18.48
CA LEU A 167 7.03 -15.08 -18.21
C LEU A 167 6.15 -15.98 -19.07
N ARG A 168 4.83 -15.79 -19.05
CA ARG A 168 3.89 -16.59 -19.86
C ARG A 168 4.13 -16.44 -21.36
N ALA A 169 4.54 -15.27 -21.83
CA ALA A 169 4.84 -15.05 -23.23
C ALA A 169 6.17 -15.70 -23.68
N LEU A 170 7.17 -15.76 -22.81
CA LEU A 170 8.52 -16.22 -23.15
C LEU A 170 8.78 -17.68 -22.80
N PHE A 171 8.12 -18.22 -21.76
CA PHE A 171 8.40 -19.55 -21.24
C PHE A 171 7.72 -20.63 -22.11
N THR A 172 8.36 -20.95 -23.22
CA THR A 172 7.95 -22.02 -24.14
C THR A 172 8.85 -23.25 -23.97
N HIS A 173 8.55 -24.35 -24.67
CA HIS A 173 9.42 -25.53 -24.64
C HIS A 173 10.78 -25.31 -25.33
N GLU A 174 10.84 -24.42 -26.33
CA GLU A 174 12.02 -24.18 -27.17
C GLU A 174 13.09 -23.34 -26.49
N ILE A 175 12.70 -22.42 -25.61
CA ILE A 175 13.63 -21.52 -24.94
C ILE A 175 14.43 -22.29 -23.88
N SER A 176 15.72 -21.99 -23.74
CA SER A 176 16.51 -22.48 -22.59
C SER A 176 16.16 -21.69 -21.32
N LEU A 177 16.31 -22.28 -20.13
CA LEU A 177 16.08 -21.54 -18.88
C LEU A 177 17.03 -20.33 -18.73
N VAL A 178 18.28 -20.45 -19.19
CA VAL A 178 19.25 -19.35 -19.16
C VAL A 178 18.76 -18.18 -20.02
N SER A 179 18.41 -18.44 -21.28
CA SER A 179 17.90 -17.41 -22.18
C SER A 179 16.56 -16.83 -21.73
N LEU A 180 15.71 -17.62 -21.07
CA LEU A 180 14.48 -17.14 -20.45
C LEU A 180 14.80 -16.10 -19.36
N VAL A 181 15.68 -16.45 -18.41
CA VAL A 181 16.05 -15.57 -17.30
C VAL A 181 16.76 -14.31 -17.80
N GLU A 182 17.65 -14.40 -18.79
CA GLU A 182 18.31 -13.24 -19.41
C GLU A 182 17.29 -12.26 -20.02
N LYS A 183 16.31 -12.77 -20.77
CA LYS A 183 15.24 -11.94 -21.36
C LYS A 183 14.33 -11.34 -20.29
N LEU A 184 13.98 -12.10 -19.27
CA LEU A 184 13.19 -11.58 -18.14
C LEU A 184 13.95 -10.48 -17.41
N ASN A 185 15.26 -10.63 -17.23
CA ASN A 185 16.12 -9.62 -16.62
C ASN A 185 16.12 -8.31 -17.40
N GLU A 186 16.29 -8.36 -18.72
CA GLU A 186 16.21 -7.18 -19.58
C GLU A 186 14.85 -6.49 -19.44
N ARG A 187 13.74 -7.25 -19.46
CA ARG A 187 12.39 -6.71 -19.30
C ARG A 187 12.17 -6.05 -17.94
N VAL A 188 12.63 -6.69 -16.87
CA VAL A 188 12.49 -6.18 -15.51
C VAL A 188 13.34 -4.93 -15.30
N ILE A 189 14.58 -4.89 -15.80
CA ILE A 189 15.44 -3.69 -15.72
C ILE A 189 14.73 -2.48 -16.35
N HIS A 190 14.13 -2.66 -17.52
CA HIS A 190 13.38 -1.60 -18.19
C HIS A 190 12.10 -1.19 -17.45
N SER A 191 11.35 -2.15 -16.89
CA SER A 191 10.09 -1.88 -16.19
C SER A 191 10.28 -1.33 -14.76
N ALA A 192 11.35 -1.72 -14.08
CA ALA A 192 11.62 -1.38 -12.67
C ALA A 192 12.44 -0.10 -12.49
N ALA A 193 12.97 0.47 -13.58
CA ALA A 193 13.84 1.66 -13.58
C ALA A 193 15.02 1.57 -12.57
N GLY A 194 15.47 0.36 -12.23
CA GLY A 194 16.55 0.11 -11.27
C GLY A 194 16.17 0.26 -9.78
N GLU A 195 14.90 0.53 -9.45
CA GLU A 195 14.48 0.71 -8.04
C GLU A 195 13.98 -0.58 -7.38
N LYS A 196 13.66 -1.60 -8.18
CA LYS A 196 13.12 -2.88 -7.72
C LYS A 196 13.76 -4.06 -8.42
N PHE A 197 13.80 -5.17 -7.71
CA PHE A 197 14.24 -6.46 -8.21
C PHE A 197 13.20 -7.54 -7.89
N ILE A 198 13.37 -8.70 -8.51
CA ILE A 198 12.52 -9.87 -8.33
C ILE A 198 13.42 -11.05 -7.95
N THR A 199 13.12 -11.70 -6.84
CA THR A 199 13.67 -13.03 -6.57
C THR A 199 12.86 -14.05 -7.37
N LEU A 200 13.51 -14.99 -8.06
CA LEU A 200 12.83 -15.96 -8.92
C LEU A 200 13.42 -17.35 -8.70
N PHE A 201 12.57 -18.33 -8.45
CA PHE A 201 12.85 -19.72 -8.76
C PHE A 201 12.06 -20.11 -10.02
N VAL A 202 12.72 -20.65 -11.03
CA VAL A 202 12.07 -21.18 -12.24
C VAL A 202 12.65 -22.54 -12.59
N ALA A 203 11.78 -23.48 -12.94
CA ALA A 203 12.18 -24.83 -13.28
C ALA A 203 11.36 -25.41 -14.44
N ARG A 204 12.00 -26.34 -15.14
CA ARG A 204 11.39 -27.19 -16.18
C ARG A 204 11.56 -28.64 -15.77
N TYR A 205 10.47 -29.38 -15.78
CA TYR A 205 10.45 -30.81 -15.50
C TYR A 205 9.92 -31.58 -16.70
N ASN A 206 10.67 -32.61 -17.13
CA ASN A 206 10.25 -33.53 -18.17
C ASN A 206 9.74 -34.84 -17.55
N TYR A 207 8.49 -35.20 -17.84
CA TYR A 207 7.82 -36.33 -17.21
C TYR A 207 8.41 -37.69 -17.60
N ASN A 208 9.01 -37.78 -18.79
CA ASN A 208 9.50 -39.03 -19.37
C ASN A 208 10.92 -39.31 -18.88
N THR A 209 11.80 -38.32 -18.99
CA THR A 209 13.21 -38.44 -18.56
C THR A 209 13.39 -38.30 -17.05
N LYS A 210 12.39 -37.74 -16.34
CA LYS A 210 12.45 -37.41 -14.90
C LYS A 210 13.54 -36.39 -14.56
N ILE A 211 13.98 -35.60 -15.55
CA ILE A 211 14.98 -34.55 -15.35
C ILE A 211 14.28 -33.26 -14.96
N LEU A 212 14.76 -32.65 -13.87
CA LEU A 212 14.40 -31.30 -13.44
C LEU A 212 15.57 -30.36 -13.70
N GLN A 213 15.34 -29.35 -14.53
CA GLN A 213 16.27 -28.23 -14.73
C GLN A 213 15.73 -27.02 -13.98
N TYR A 214 16.59 -26.25 -13.30
CA TYR A 214 16.15 -25.07 -12.57
C TYR A 214 17.19 -23.95 -12.60
N ILE A 215 16.71 -22.73 -12.37
CA ILE A 215 17.51 -21.56 -12.02
C ILE A 215 16.86 -20.93 -10.78
N ASN A 216 17.69 -20.67 -9.76
CA ASN A 216 17.29 -19.91 -8.59
C ASN A 216 18.00 -18.55 -8.59
N ALA A 217 17.31 -17.50 -8.99
CA ALA A 217 17.78 -16.10 -8.97
C ALA A 217 17.40 -15.46 -7.62
N ALA A 218 18.28 -15.61 -6.63
CA ALA A 218 18.18 -15.07 -5.27
C ALA A 218 16.89 -15.40 -4.47
N HIS A 219 16.12 -16.42 -4.88
CA HIS A 219 14.93 -16.86 -4.14
C HIS A 219 15.29 -17.87 -3.05
N ASN A 220 14.43 -17.99 -2.04
CA ASN A 220 14.61 -19.01 -1.00
C ASN A 220 14.69 -20.41 -1.64
N PRO A 221 15.74 -21.21 -1.35
CA PRO A 221 15.91 -22.54 -1.94
C PRO A 221 14.69 -23.43 -1.74
N PRO A 222 14.05 -23.93 -2.82
CA PRO A 222 12.95 -24.86 -2.67
C PRO A 222 13.39 -26.18 -2.03
N VAL A 223 12.45 -26.79 -1.34
CA VAL A 223 12.63 -28.07 -0.63
C VAL A 223 12.26 -29.22 -1.55
N LEU A 224 13.17 -30.19 -1.69
CA LEU A 224 12.90 -31.47 -2.31
C LEU A 224 12.76 -32.53 -1.22
N TYR A 225 11.60 -33.17 -1.17
CA TYR A 225 11.33 -34.30 -0.28
C TYR A 225 11.21 -35.60 -1.07
N ASN A 226 12.03 -36.58 -0.74
CA ASN A 226 11.96 -37.90 -1.33
C ASN A 226 11.08 -38.80 -0.46
N THR A 227 9.88 -39.12 -0.93
CA THR A 227 8.89 -39.90 -0.18
C THR A 227 9.28 -41.36 0.06
N VAL A 228 10.20 -41.91 -0.73
CA VAL A 228 10.64 -43.32 -0.61
C VAL A 228 11.73 -43.46 0.46
N SER A 229 12.72 -42.55 0.44
CA SER A 229 13.85 -42.57 1.38
C SER A 229 13.61 -41.75 2.65
N GLY A 230 12.64 -40.83 2.64
CA GLY A 230 12.39 -39.87 3.72
C GLY A 230 13.40 -38.72 3.76
N ASN A 231 14.31 -38.63 2.79
CA ASN A 231 15.35 -37.60 2.76
C ASN A 231 14.80 -36.25 2.27
N ILE A 232 15.30 -35.17 2.89
CA ILE A 232 15.04 -33.78 2.51
C ILE A 232 16.33 -33.19 1.96
N SER A 233 16.26 -32.52 0.82
CA SER A 233 17.34 -31.71 0.26
C SER A 233 16.83 -30.34 -0.19
N LEU A 234 17.75 -29.38 -0.39
CA LEU A 234 17.43 -28.03 -0.84
C LEU A 234 18.09 -27.78 -2.20
N PHE A 235 17.43 -27.04 -3.08
CA PHE A 235 18.03 -26.56 -4.33
C PHE A 235 18.90 -25.31 -4.07
N GLN A 236 20.10 -25.53 -3.57
CA GLN A 236 20.99 -24.47 -3.07
C GLN A 236 21.71 -23.65 -4.15
N THR A 237 21.83 -24.15 -5.39
CA THR A 237 22.50 -23.42 -6.46
C THR A 237 21.71 -22.16 -6.80
N SER A 238 22.33 -20.98 -6.67
CA SER A 238 21.67 -19.71 -6.90
C SER A 238 22.55 -18.71 -7.65
N CYS A 239 21.92 -17.76 -8.35
CA CYS A 239 22.52 -16.60 -8.98
C CYS A 239 21.88 -15.30 -8.45
N VAL A 240 22.31 -14.15 -8.96
CA VAL A 240 21.75 -12.84 -8.61
C VAL A 240 20.27 -12.78 -9.05
N GLY A 241 19.44 -12.10 -8.27
CA GLY A 241 18.03 -11.88 -8.62
C GLY A 241 17.86 -10.99 -9.84
N ILE A 242 16.63 -10.95 -10.34
CA ILE A 242 16.29 -10.31 -11.62
C ILE A 242 16.05 -8.82 -11.38
N GLY A 243 16.62 -7.94 -12.21
CA GLY A 243 16.53 -6.50 -12.07
C GLY A 243 17.61 -5.86 -11.20
N MET A 244 18.63 -6.63 -10.80
CA MET A 244 19.81 -6.16 -10.06
C MET A 244 21.02 -5.92 -10.96
#